data_AF-A0A9E5CKD2-F1
#
_entry.id   AF-A0A9E5CKD2-F1
#
_cell.length_a   1.000
_cell.length_b   1.000
_cell.length_c   1.000
_cell.angle_alpha   90.00
_cell.angle_beta   90.00
_cell.angle_gamma   90.00
#
_symmetry.space_group_name_H-M   'P 1'
#
loop_
_entity.id
_entity.type
_entity.pdbx_description
1 polymer ?
#
loop_
_entity_poly.entity_id
_entity_poly.type
_entity_poly.pdbx_seq_one_letter_code
_entity_poly.pdbx_strand_id
1 'polypeptide(L)'
;MSANVRWQKISTDYLHMSAEELDQRIHVTREKLGESVTVLGHHYQREEIIKYVDFQGDSFLLSQEAANRPEADYIVFCGVHFMAETACILCADHQKVILPNITAGCSMADMAPMDDVDDAWEDLQSVLGDHGGIVPVTYMNSIAGIKALCGRNNGAVCTSSNAPAVMEWGYQNAERILFLPDQHLGRNTGLKLGLSTDDMVVWNPFKRFGGNTPEQLRNAKLILWQGHCAVHTRFTVKQ
;
A
#
# COMPACT_ATOMS: atom_id res chain seq x y z
N MET A 1 12.53 5.52 -13.93
CA MET A 1 11.60 6.59 -14.33
C MET A 1 11.31 7.44 -13.10
N SER A 2 11.56 8.75 -13.13
CA SER A 2 11.18 9.63 -12.02
C SER A 2 9.68 9.92 -12.13
N ALA A 3 8.87 9.48 -11.16
CA ALA A 3 7.48 9.89 -11.06
C ALA A 3 7.45 11.40 -10.78
N ASN A 4 7.16 12.20 -11.80
CA ASN A 4 7.15 13.66 -11.72
C ASN A 4 5.84 14.12 -11.09
N VAL A 5 5.80 14.20 -9.76
CA VAL A 5 4.63 14.68 -9.02
C VAL A 5 4.46 16.18 -9.29
N ARG A 6 3.40 16.55 -10.02
CA ARG A 6 3.07 17.95 -10.30
C ARG A 6 1.82 18.37 -9.53
N TRP A 7 1.99 19.28 -8.58
CA TRP A 7 0.87 19.84 -7.82
C TRP A 7 0.20 20.98 -8.61
N GLN A 8 -1.10 20.83 -8.88
CA GLN A 8 -1.91 21.88 -9.49
C GLN A 8 -2.66 22.66 -8.41
N LYS A 9 -2.59 23.99 -8.44
CA LYS A 9 -3.47 24.83 -7.63
C LYS A 9 -4.88 24.75 -8.20
N ILE A 10 -5.82 24.28 -7.38
CA ILE A 10 -7.25 24.26 -7.70
C ILE A 10 -7.78 25.70 -7.66
N SER A 11 -8.66 26.08 -8.60
CA SER A 11 -9.26 27.41 -8.61
C SER A 11 -10.05 27.66 -7.32
N THR A 12 -9.93 28.85 -6.74
CA THR A 12 -10.74 29.25 -5.57
C THR A 12 -12.22 29.31 -5.89
N ASP A 13 -12.60 29.42 -7.17
CA ASP A 13 -14.01 29.47 -7.58
C ASP A 13 -14.78 28.21 -7.15
N TYR A 14 -14.12 27.05 -7.12
CA TYR A 14 -14.74 25.80 -6.68
C TYR A 14 -15.15 25.83 -5.20
N LEU A 15 -14.55 26.69 -4.37
CA LEU A 15 -14.93 26.86 -2.96
C LEU A 15 -16.23 27.67 -2.79
N HIS A 16 -16.66 28.37 -3.84
CA HIS A 16 -17.83 29.24 -3.84
C HIS A 16 -19.00 28.67 -4.64
N MET A 17 -18.82 27.53 -5.30
CA MET A 17 -19.87 26.84 -6.07
C MET A 17 -20.78 26.04 -5.15
N SER A 18 -22.06 25.97 -5.50
CA SER A 18 -23.02 25.07 -4.87
C SER A 18 -22.74 23.61 -5.26
N ALA A 19 -23.32 22.67 -4.51
CA ALA A 19 -23.19 21.24 -4.82
C ALA A 19 -23.77 20.90 -6.21
N GLU A 20 -24.88 21.55 -6.59
CA GLU A 20 -25.53 21.40 -7.89
C GLU A 20 -24.67 21.95 -9.03
N GLU A 21 -23.99 23.08 -8.82
CA GLU A 21 -23.07 23.64 -9.81
C GLU A 21 -21.85 22.73 -10.05
N LEU A 22 -21.31 22.14 -8.97
CA LEU A 22 -20.22 21.18 -9.06
C LEU A 22 -20.65 19.90 -9.78
N ASP A 23 -21.83 19.38 -9.45
CA ASP A 23 -22.42 18.20 -10.09
C ASP A 23 -22.59 18.39 -11.59
N GLN A 24 -23.25 19.48 -12.00
CA GLN A 24 -23.45 19.80 -13.41
C GLN A 24 -22.11 19.95 -14.15
N ARG A 25 -21.11 20.58 -13.52
CA ARG A 25 -19.80 20.77 -14.13
C ARG A 25 -19.02 19.48 -14.29
N ILE A 26 -19.09 18.57 -13.32
CA ILE A 26 -18.48 17.23 -13.41
C ILE A 26 -19.13 16.46 -14.56
N HIS A 27 -20.47 16.46 -14.67
CA HIS A 27 -21.18 15.80 -15.75
C HIS A 27 -20.76 16.33 -17.14
N VAL A 28 -20.81 17.65 -17.33
CA VAL A 28 -20.41 18.29 -18.61
C VAL A 28 -18.95 18.00 -18.95
N THR A 29 -18.06 17.93 -17.95
CA THR A 29 -16.65 17.65 -18.19
C THR A 29 -16.43 16.18 -18.56
N ARG A 30 -17.10 15.25 -17.87
CA ARG A 30 -17.05 13.83 -18.18
C ARG A 30 -17.57 13.53 -19.58
N GLU A 31 -18.69 14.13 -19.98
CA GLU A 31 -19.23 13.97 -21.36
C GLU A 31 -18.26 14.46 -22.43
N LYS A 32 -17.54 15.57 -22.18
CA LYS A 32 -16.55 16.11 -23.12
C LYS A 32 -15.29 15.25 -23.24
N LEU A 33 -14.86 14.64 -22.14
CA LEU A 33 -13.67 13.78 -22.12
C LEU A 33 -13.98 12.36 -22.60
N GLY A 34 -15.21 11.88 -22.41
CA GLY A 34 -15.64 10.56 -22.83
C GLY A 34 -14.73 9.46 -22.27
N GLU A 35 -14.32 8.53 -23.13
CA GLU A 35 -13.46 7.40 -22.76
C GLU A 35 -12.00 7.80 -22.48
N SER A 36 -11.59 9.04 -22.77
CA SER A 36 -10.23 9.50 -22.45
C SER A 36 -9.98 9.65 -20.94
N VAL A 37 -11.03 9.54 -20.11
CA VAL A 37 -10.93 9.61 -18.65
C VAL A 37 -11.65 8.44 -17.99
N THR A 38 -11.04 7.89 -16.94
CA THR A 38 -11.67 6.92 -16.05
C THR A 38 -11.51 7.36 -14.61
N VAL A 39 -12.58 7.25 -13.82
CA VAL A 39 -12.61 7.59 -12.39
C VAL A 39 -12.72 6.32 -11.56
N LEU A 40 -11.73 6.09 -10.71
CA LEU A 40 -11.63 4.92 -9.84
C LEU A 40 -11.94 5.30 -8.40
N GLY A 41 -12.85 4.59 -7.73
CA GLY A 41 -13.27 4.88 -6.36
C GLY A 41 -12.98 3.75 -5.39
N HIS A 42 -12.22 4.03 -4.33
CA HIS A 42 -12.08 3.05 -3.24
C HIS A 42 -13.40 2.90 -2.46
N HIS A 43 -13.67 1.71 -1.89
CA HIS A 43 -14.87 1.44 -1.08
C HIS A 43 -15.12 2.42 0.08
N TYR A 44 -14.09 3.12 0.54
CA TYR A 44 -14.18 4.09 1.65
C TYR A 44 -14.46 5.53 1.20
N GLN A 45 -14.70 5.76 -0.10
CA GLN A 45 -15.10 7.08 -0.59
C GLN A 45 -16.53 7.41 -0.18
N ARG A 46 -16.81 8.71 -0.11
CA ARG A 46 -18.14 9.22 0.17
C ARG A 46 -19.07 9.01 -1.02
N GLU A 47 -20.37 8.85 -0.76
CA GLU A 47 -21.40 8.71 -1.80
C GLU A 47 -21.38 9.85 -2.83
N GLU A 48 -21.07 11.07 -2.37
CA GLU A 48 -20.92 12.26 -3.22
C GLU A 48 -19.83 12.14 -4.28
N ILE A 49 -18.86 11.23 -4.08
CA ILE A 49 -17.80 10.88 -5.02
C ILE A 49 -18.17 9.62 -5.79
N ILE A 50 -18.68 8.58 -5.09
CA ILE A 50 -19.01 7.27 -5.68
C ILE A 50 -19.98 7.40 -6.86
N LYS A 51 -20.95 8.34 -6.83
CA LYS A 51 -21.87 8.53 -7.96
C LYS A 51 -21.18 8.90 -9.29
N TYR A 52 -19.91 9.34 -9.27
CA TYR A 52 -19.14 9.65 -10.47
C TYR A 52 -18.04 8.63 -10.78
N VAL A 53 -17.92 7.53 -10.05
CA VAL A 53 -16.86 6.54 -10.30
C VAL A 53 -17.31 5.56 -11.38
N ASP A 54 -16.41 5.20 -12.27
CA ASP A 54 -16.63 4.18 -13.28
C ASP A 54 -16.45 2.78 -12.67
N PHE A 55 -15.53 2.66 -11.70
CA PHE A 55 -15.24 1.42 -10.99
C PHE A 55 -15.09 1.68 -9.49
N GLN A 56 -15.72 0.81 -8.69
CA GLN A 56 -15.59 0.80 -7.25
C GLN A 56 -14.95 -0.51 -6.79
N GLY A 57 -13.90 -0.44 -5.97
CA GLY A 57 -13.14 -1.63 -5.60
C GLY A 57 -12.13 -1.43 -4.48
N ASP A 58 -11.39 -2.51 -4.18
CA ASP A 58 -10.19 -2.48 -3.35
C ASP A 58 -8.96 -1.96 -4.12
N SER A 59 -7.85 -1.74 -3.42
CA SER A 59 -6.64 -1.16 -4.02
C SER A 59 -6.06 -1.96 -5.19
N PHE A 60 -6.13 -3.30 -5.14
CA PHE A 60 -5.49 -4.15 -6.15
C PHE A 60 -6.38 -4.29 -7.37
N LEU A 61 -7.68 -4.47 -7.18
CA LEU A 61 -8.65 -4.47 -8.27
C LEU A 61 -8.59 -3.14 -9.04
N LEU A 62 -8.64 -2.01 -8.33
CA LEU A 62 -8.60 -0.69 -8.99
C LEU A 62 -7.30 -0.46 -9.77
N SER A 63 -6.16 -0.96 -9.28
CA SER A 63 -4.90 -0.83 -10.02
C SER A 63 -4.84 -1.71 -11.27
N GLN A 64 -5.51 -2.87 -11.27
CA GLN A 64 -5.67 -3.69 -12.47
C GLN A 64 -6.65 -3.07 -13.47
N GLU A 65 -7.78 -2.54 -12.99
CA GLU A 65 -8.73 -1.81 -13.83
C GLU A 65 -8.02 -0.65 -14.53
N ALA A 66 -7.22 0.15 -13.81
CA ALA A 66 -6.40 1.21 -14.39
C ALA A 66 -5.57 0.75 -15.60
N ALA A 67 -4.90 -0.41 -15.49
CA ALA A 67 -4.05 -0.98 -16.53
C ALA A 67 -4.83 -1.60 -17.70
N ASN A 68 -6.05 -2.08 -17.46
CA ASN A 68 -6.91 -2.73 -18.45
C ASN A 68 -7.76 -1.74 -19.27
N ARG A 69 -7.50 -0.43 -19.16
CA ARG A 69 -8.20 0.63 -19.92
C ARG A 69 -7.24 1.40 -20.85
N PRO A 70 -6.70 0.78 -21.90
CA PRO A 70 -5.75 1.45 -22.80
C PRO A 70 -6.35 2.69 -23.50
N GLU A 71 -7.67 2.79 -23.60
CA GLU A 71 -8.39 3.94 -24.15
C GLU A 71 -8.32 5.20 -23.27
N ALA A 72 -8.09 5.05 -21.96
CA ALA A 72 -8.08 6.16 -21.03
C ALA A 72 -6.71 6.83 -20.95
N ASP A 73 -6.62 8.09 -21.37
CA ASP A 73 -5.43 8.94 -21.19
C ASP A 73 -5.25 9.38 -19.74
N TYR A 74 -6.35 9.52 -18.99
CA TYR A 74 -6.37 10.05 -17.63
C TYR A 74 -7.10 9.12 -16.67
N ILE A 75 -6.45 8.81 -15.54
CA ILE A 75 -7.00 7.95 -14.49
C ILE A 75 -7.14 8.79 -13.22
N VAL A 76 -8.36 9.17 -12.86
CA VAL A 76 -8.63 9.91 -11.62
C VAL A 76 -8.82 8.90 -10.49
N PHE A 77 -7.84 8.81 -9.60
CA PHE A 77 -7.83 7.85 -8.50
C PHE A 77 -8.40 8.49 -7.23
N CYS A 78 -9.69 8.27 -6.97
CA CYS A 78 -10.37 8.66 -5.73
C CYS A 78 -10.03 7.67 -4.61
N GLY A 79 -8.83 7.81 -4.06
CA GLY A 79 -8.29 6.98 -2.99
C GLY A 79 -7.21 7.73 -2.21
N VAL A 80 -6.17 6.99 -1.79
CA VAL A 80 -5.01 7.52 -1.07
C VAL A 80 -3.73 7.34 -1.88
N HIS A 81 -2.67 8.04 -1.48
CA HIS A 81 -1.42 8.18 -2.23
C HIS A 81 -0.84 6.84 -2.74
N PHE A 82 -0.64 5.85 -1.87
CA PHE A 82 -0.05 4.58 -2.27
C PHE A 82 -0.90 3.82 -3.32
N MET A 83 -2.22 4.01 -3.32
CA MET A 83 -3.09 3.36 -4.30
C MET A 83 -2.89 3.99 -5.67
N ALA A 84 -2.83 5.32 -5.73
CA ALA A 84 -2.52 6.05 -6.96
C ALA A 84 -1.10 5.72 -7.46
N GLU A 85 -0.10 5.61 -6.58
CA GLU A 85 1.24 5.14 -6.95
C GLU A 85 1.21 3.74 -7.57
N THR A 86 0.39 2.84 -7.04
CA THR A 86 0.30 1.48 -7.60
C THR A 86 -0.37 1.47 -8.97
N ALA A 87 -1.40 2.29 -9.17
CA ALA A 87 -1.95 2.51 -10.50
C ALA A 87 -0.90 3.08 -11.47
N CYS A 88 -0.04 4.01 -11.03
CA CYS A 88 1.07 4.51 -11.85
C CYS A 88 2.08 3.43 -12.23
N ILE A 89 2.30 2.43 -11.35
CA ILE A 89 3.24 1.33 -11.61
C ILE A 89 2.69 0.39 -12.70
N LEU A 90 1.37 0.20 -12.76
CA LEU A 90 0.73 -0.76 -13.65
C LEU A 90 0.17 -0.16 -14.94
N CYS A 91 -0.11 1.15 -14.96
CA CYS A 91 -0.69 1.80 -16.13
C CYS A 91 0.25 1.83 -17.33
N ALA A 92 -0.31 1.96 -18.53
CA ALA A 92 0.47 2.15 -19.76
C ALA A 92 1.17 3.52 -19.80
N ASP A 93 2.25 3.62 -20.58
CA ASP A 93 3.14 4.79 -20.62
C ASP A 93 2.44 6.11 -20.97
N HIS A 94 1.34 6.07 -21.76
CA HIS A 94 0.58 7.26 -22.13
C HIS A 94 -0.40 7.72 -21.04
N GLN A 95 -0.76 6.84 -20.11
CA GLN A 95 -1.77 7.10 -19.10
C GLN A 95 -1.22 7.98 -17.98
N LYS A 96 -2.04 8.93 -17.53
CA LYS A 96 -1.70 9.83 -16.42
C LYS A 96 -2.63 9.57 -15.24
N VAL A 97 -2.06 9.09 -14.15
CA VAL A 97 -2.79 8.94 -12.89
C VAL A 97 -2.84 10.27 -12.14
N ILE A 98 -4.03 10.67 -11.73
CA ILE A 98 -4.33 11.91 -11.03
C ILE A 98 -4.91 11.54 -9.67
N LEU A 99 -4.22 11.94 -8.60
CA LEU A 99 -4.75 11.89 -7.25
C LEU A 99 -5.35 13.27 -6.91
N PRO A 100 -6.68 13.40 -6.73
CA PRO A 100 -7.32 14.70 -6.53
C PRO A 100 -6.79 15.50 -5.34
N ASN A 101 -6.33 14.80 -4.29
CA ASN A 101 -5.72 15.41 -3.13
C ASN A 101 -4.46 14.64 -2.71
N ILE A 102 -3.29 15.26 -2.88
CA ILE A 102 -2.01 14.63 -2.54
C ILE A 102 -1.84 14.38 -1.04
N THR A 103 -2.58 15.11 -0.20
CA THR A 103 -2.55 14.91 1.25
C THR A 103 -3.42 13.75 1.72
N ALA A 104 -4.11 13.06 0.80
CA ALA A 104 -4.82 11.83 1.08
C ALA A 104 -3.81 10.69 1.32
N GLY A 105 -3.27 10.63 2.54
CA GLY A 105 -2.28 9.64 2.96
C GLY A 105 -2.90 8.42 3.64
N CYS A 106 -2.02 7.49 4.03
CA CYS A 106 -2.35 6.37 4.89
C CYS A 106 -1.37 6.34 6.04
N SER A 107 -1.83 6.68 7.23
CA SER A 107 -0.97 6.77 8.42
C SER A 107 -0.15 5.51 8.65
N MET A 108 -0.68 4.33 8.30
CA MET A 108 0.04 3.07 8.42
C MET A 108 1.16 2.91 7.38
N ALA A 109 0.96 3.37 6.14
CA ALA A 109 2.03 3.38 5.14
C ALA A 109 3.15 4.34 5.57
N ASP A 110 2.78 5.47 6.18
CA ASP A 110 3.71 6.49 6.68
C ASP A 110 4.48 6.02 7.94
N MET A 111 4.09 4.91 8.58
CA MET A 111 4.83 4.31 9.71
C MET A 111 6.08 3.52 9.27
N ALA A 112 6.34 3.42 7.97
CA ALA A 112 7.51 2.76 7.41
C ALA A 112 8.18 3.66 6.36
N PRO A 113 8.80 4.79 6.77
CA PRO A 113 9.53 5.63 5.83
C PRO A 113 10.71 4.85 5.22
N MET A 114 11.07 5.16 3.96
CA MET A 114 12.08 4.38 3.24
C MET A 114 13.42 4.30 3.96
N ASP A 115 13.90 5.41 4.53
CA ASP A 115 15.19 5.46 5.20
C ASP A 115 15.25 4.43 6.36
N ASP A 116 14.21 4.37 7.20
CA ASP A 116 14.12 3.39 8.29
C ASP A 116 14.02 1.95 7.77
N VAL A 117 13.35 1.73 6.63
CA VAL A 117 13.18 0.40 6.03
C VAL A 117 14.49 -0.08 5.39
N ASP A 118 15.23 0.81 4.73
CA ASP A 118 16.54 0.50 4.16
C ASP A 118 17.55 0.18 5.29
N ASP A 119 17.59 0.98 6.37
CA ASP A 119 18.41 0.72 7.56
C ASP A 119 18.06 -0.64 8.20
N ALA A 120 16.75 -0.93 8.36
CA ALA A 120 16.30 -2.19 8.90
C ALA A 120 16.68 -3.39 8.00
N TRP A 121 16.60 -3.21 6.68
CA TRP A 121 16.98 -4.23 5.73
C TRP A 121 18.48 -4.56 5.81
N GLU A 122 19.33 -3.54 5.92
CA GLU A 122 20.77 -3.73 6.11
C GLU A 122 21.09 -4.47 7.41
N ASP A 123 20.49 -4.04 8.53
CA ASP A 123 20.66 -4.70 9.83
C ASP A 123 20.23 -6.17 9.77
N LEU A 124 19.06 -6.46 9.18
CA LEU A 124 18.54 -7.82 9.04
C LEU A 124 19.46 -8.69 8.18
N GLN A 125 19.92 -8.17 7.03
CA GLN A 125 20.85 -8.88 6.16
C GLN A 125 22.18 -9.17 6.87
N SER A 126 22.68 -8.24 7.70
CA SER A 126 23.91 -8.44 8.47
C SER A 126 23.83 -9.58 9.50
N VAL A 127 22.62 -9.87 10.00
CA VAL A 127 22.39 -10.91 11.01
C VAL A 127 21.94 -12.23 10.39
N LEU A 128 21.21 -12.19 9.28
CA LEU A 128 20.47 -13.31 8.71
C LEU A 128 21.02 -13.82 7.37
N GLY A 129 21.90 -13.06 6.69
CA GLY A 129 22.40 -13.40 5.36
C GLY A 129 23.01 -14.80 5.26
N ASP A 130 23.80 -15.20 6.26
CA ASP A 130 24.43 -16.52 6.34
C ASP A 130 23.61 -17.54 7.18
N HIS A 131 22.38 -17.18 7.57
CA HIS A 131 21.55 -17.96 8.48
C HIS A 131 20.17 -18.27 7.88
N GLY A 132 20.13 -18.82 6.66
CA GLY A 132 18.87 -19.21 6.01
C GLY A 132 18.06 -18.06 5.42
N GLY A 133 18.58 -16.83 5.49
CA GLY A 133 18.07 -15.66 4.78
C GLY A 133 16.73 -15.13 5.30
N ILE A 134 16.23 -14.11 4.58
CA ILE A 134 14.96 -13.46 4.83
C ILE A 134 14.37 -12.93 3.53
N VAL A 135 13.05 -13.03 3.37
CA VAL A 135 12.32 -12.47 2.22
C VAL A 135 11.44 -11.30 2.70
N PRO A 136 11.48 -10.14 2.03
CA PRO A 136 10.61 -9.02 2.36
C PRO A 136 9.25 -9.16 1.69
N VAL A 137 8.18 -9.18 2.49
CA VAL A 137 6.79 -9.14 2.04
C VAL A 137 6.16 -7.85 2.56
N THR A 138 5.57 -7.06 1.68
CA THR A 138 4.85 -5.85 2.07
C THR A 138 3.39 -5.93 1.73
N TYR A 139 2.55 -5.45 2.64
CA TYR A 139 1.15 -5.17 2.36
C TYR A 139 1.06 -4.06 1.29
N MET A 140 0.01 -4.12 0.48
CA MET A 140 -0.34 -3.15 -0.57
C MET A 140 -0.34 -1.71 -0.06
N ASN A 141 -0.75 -1.52 1.20
CA ASN A 141 -0.75 -0.24 1.92
C ASN A 141 0.67 0.15 2.37
N SER A 142 1.53 0.42 1.39
CA SER A 142 2.93 0.78 1.53
C SER A 142 3.32 1.74 0.42
N ILE A 143 4.35 2.56 0.61
CA ILE A 143 4.86 3.42 -0.45
C ILE A 143 5.53 2.62 -1.58
N ALA A 144 5.62 3.20 -2.78
CA ALA A 144 6.26 2.57 -3.93
C ALA A 144 7.71 2.12 -3.67
N GLY A 145 8.46 2.85 -2.83
CA GLY A 145 9.83 2.49 -2.46
C GLY A 145 9.93 1.12 -1.77
N ILE A 146 9.00 0.78 -0.87
CA ILE A 146 8.99 -0.52 -0.18
C ILE A 146 8.64 -1.63 -1.18
N LYS A 147 7.72 -1.36 -2.11
CA LYS A 147 7.40 -2.31 -3.20
C LYS A 147 8.64 -2.58 -4.06
N ALA A 148 9.42 -1.54 -4.36
CA ALA A 148 10.68 -1.69 -5.08
C ALA A 148 11.74 -2.47 -4.27
N LEU A 149 11.79 -2.29 -2.94
CA LEU A 149 12.62 -3.09 -2.04
C LEU A 149 12.22 -4.56 -2.07
N CYS A 150 10.92 -4.86 -2.04
CA CYS A 150 10.43 -6.22 -2.22
C CYS A 150 10.87 -6.79 -3.57
N GLY A 151 10.60 -6.09 -4.67
CA GLY A 151 10.93 -6.57 -6.02
C GLY A 151 12.43 -6.84 -6.22
N ARG A 152 13.32 -5.96 -5.73
CA ARG A 152 14.78 -6.10 -5.91
C ARG A 152 15.42 -7.18 -5.02
N ASN A 153 14.73 -7.61 -3.97
CA ASN A 153 15.20 -8.62 -3.01
C ASN A 153 14.37 -9.90 -3.08
N ASN A 154 13.81 -10.23 -4.26
CA ASN A 154 13.02 -11.45 -4.50
C ASN A 154 11.86 -11.64 -3.50
N GLY A 155 11.27 -10.52 -3.08
CA GLY A 155 10.10 -10.45 -2.23
C GLY A 155 8.80 -10.26 -3.00
N ALA A 156 7.74 -9.94 -2.28
CA ALA A 156 6.40 -9.81 -2.85
C ALA A 156 5.55 -8.71 -2.19
N VAL A 157 4.58 -8.21 -2.95
CA VAL A 157 3.49 -7.38 -2.44
C VAL A 157 2.27 -8.27 -2.21
N CYS A 158 1.59 -8.12 -1.08
CA CYS A 158 0.36 -8.85 -0.78
C CYS A 158 -0.80 -7.89 -0.47
N THR A 159 -2.02 -8.39 -0.55
CA THR A 159 -3.23 -7.80 0.03
C THR A 159 -3.64 -8.60 1.27
N SER A 160 -4.66 -8.16 2.00
CA SER A 160 -5.21 -8.93 3.12
C SER A 160 -5.84 -10.25 2.68
N SER A 161 -6.32 -10.33 1.43
CA SER A 161 -6.96 -11.53 0.87
C SER A 161 -5.97 -12.59 0.39
N ASN A 162 -4.75 -12.21 -0.03
CA ASN A 162 -3.74 -13.16 -0.53
C ASN A 162 -2.50 -13.31 0.36
N ALA A 163 -2.40 -12.58 1.48
CA ALA A 163 -1.27 -12.67 2.41
C ALA A 163 -0.88 -14.10 2.83
N PRO A 164 -1.81 -15.04 3.11
CA PRO A 164 -1.46 -16.42 3.44
C PRO A 164 -0.66 -17.10 2.32
N ALA A 165 -1.16 -17.06 1.07
CA ALA A 165 -0.51 -17.68 -0.08
C ALA A 165 0.86 -17.06 -0.38
N VAL A 166 0.97 -15.73 -0.24
CA VAL A 166 2.25 -15.02 -0.42
C VAL A 166 3.27 -15.41 0.66
N MET A 167 2.83 -15.56 1.92
CA MET A 167 3.73 -15.99 3.00
C MET A 167 4.15 -17.46 2.86
N GLU A 168 3.25 -18.37 2.47
CA GLU A 168 3.61 -19.76 2.16
C GLU A 168 4.66 -19.84 1.05
N TRP A 169 4.50 -19.05 -0.01
CA TRP A 169 5.53 -18.89 -1.05
C TRP A 169 6.83 -18.31 -0.48
N GLY A 170 6.76 -17.29 0.38
CA GLY A 170 7.94 -16.69 1.02
C GLY A 170 8.78 -17.72 1.78
N TYR A 171 8.13 -18.61 2.53
CA TYR A 171 8.80 -19.68 3.28
C TYR A 171 9.42 -20.79 2.41
N GLN A 172 9.06 -20.87 1.11
CA GLN A 172 9.76 -21.73 0.16
C GLN A 172 11.09 -21.12 -0.30
N ASN A 173 11.29 -19.81 -0.11
CA ASN A 173 12.45 -19.06 -0.61
C ASN A 173 13.42 -18.65 0.51
N ALA A 174 12.97 -18.55 1.76
CA ALA A 174 13.81 -18.28 2.93
C ALA A 174 13.22 -18.86 4.21
N GLU A 175 14.06 -19.00 5.24
CA GLU A 175 13.59 -19.42 6.58
C GLU A 175 12.71 -18.36 7.26
N ARG A 176 12.82 -17.09 6.83
CA ARG A 176 12.18 -15.94 7.49
C ARG A 176 11.49 -15.01 6.52
N ILE A 177 10.47 -14.32 7.03
CA ILE A 177 9.79 -13.24 6.33
C ILE A 177 9.88 -11.95 7.15
N LEU A 178 10.27 -10.85 6.51
CA LEU A 178 10.01 -9.50 6.99
C LEU A 178 8.64 -9.07 6.47
N PHE A 179 7.69 -8.78 7.35
CA PHE A 179 6.34 -8.34 6.99
C PHE A 179 6.14 -6.86 7.30
N LEU A 180 5.84 -6.07 6.26
CA LEU A 180 5.70 -4.61 6.30
C LEU A 180 4.29 -4.15 5.89
N PRO A 181 3.86 -2.95 6.31
CA PRO A 181 4.20 -2.29 7.57
C PRO A 181 3.31 -2.79 8.73
N ASP A 182 2.25 -3.56 8.48
CA ASP A 182 1.22 -3.89 9.46
C ASP A 182 1.56 -5.16 10.26
N GLN A 183 1.95 -4.99 11.53
CA GLN A 183 2.24 -6.11 12.42
C GLN A 183 1.04 -7.02 12.66
N HIS A 184 -0.19 -6.48 12.63
CA HIS A 184 -1.39 -7.25 12.94
C HIS A 184 -1.80 -8.12 11.76
N LEU A 185 -1.73 -7.60 10.53
CA LEU A 185 -1.94 -8.41 9.34
C LEU A 185 -0.91 -9.55 9.27
N GLY A 186 0.38 -9.23 9.45
CA GLY A 186 1.44 -10.24 9.45
C GLY A 186 1.24 -11.28 10.55
N ARG A 187 1.00 -10.85 11.80
CA ARG A 187 0.76 -11.75 12.94
C ARG A 187 -0.45 -12.65 12.72
N ASN A 188 -1.59 -12.09 12.33
CA ASN A 188 -2.80 -12.86 12.09
C ASN A 188 -2.62 -13.87 10.96
N THR A 189 -1.87 -13.51 9.93
CA THR A 189 -1.54 -14.42 8.83
C THR A 189 -0.62 -15.55 9.31
N GLY A 190 0.44 -15.23 10.07
CA GLY A 190 1.33 -16.23 10.66
C GLY A 190 0.59 -17.23 11.56
N LEU A 191 -0.31 -16.74 12.43
CA LEU A 191 -1.15 -17.60 13.28
C LEU A 191 -2.04 -18.54 12.45
N LYS A 192 -2.63 -18.05 11.35
CA LYS A 192 -3.44 -18.88 10.43
C LYS A 192 -2.60 -19.98 9.75
N LEU A 193 -1.31 -19.73 9.53
CA LEU A 193 -0.37 -20.69 8.96
C LEU A 193 0.26 -21.61 10.02
N GLY A 194 -0.21 -21.56 11.27
CA GLY A 194 0.24 -22.44 12.35
C GLY A 194 1.52 -21.99 13.07
N LEU A 195 2.00 -20.77 12.83
CA LEU A 195 3.07 -20.19 13.65
C LEU A 195 2.52 -19.83 15.04
N SER A 196 3.35 -20.00 16.06
CA SER A 196 3.08 -19.50 17.41
C SER A 196 3.55 -18.05 17.54
N THR A 197 3.18 -17.39 18.64
CA THR A 197 3.71 -16.05 18.95
C THR A 197 5.21 -16.07 19.21
N ASP A 198 5.77 -17.20 19.63
CA ASP A 198 7.20 -17.35 19.93
C ASP A 198 8.04 -17.46 18.64
N ASP A 199 7.42 -17.82 17.51
CA ASP A 199 8.04 -17.78 16.19
C ASP A 199 8.13 -16.34 15.62
N MET A 200 7.61 -15.33 16.33
CA MET A 200 7.45 -13.97 15.81
C MET A 200 8.13 -12.92 16.67
N VAL A 201 8.80 -11.97 16.03
CA VAL A 201 9.37 -10.77 16.67
C VAL A 201 8.82 -9.50 16.06
N VAL A 202 8.77 -8.42 16.83
CA VAL A 202 8.38 -7.09 16.33
C VAL A 202 9.63 -6.25 16.13
N TRP A 203 9.75 -5.63 14.96
CA TRP A 203 10.80 -4.70 14.61
C TRP A 203 10.35 -3.26 14.88
N ASN A 204 10.94 -2.63 15.90
CA ASN A 204 10.78 -1.21 16.16
C ASN A 204 11.91 -0.41 15.46
N PRO A 205 11.62 0.41 14.43
CA PRO A 205 12.65 1.13 13.68
C PRO A 205 13.49 2.10 14.53
N PHE A 206 12.97 2.53 15.68
CA PHE A 206 13.67 3.46 16.58
C PHE A 206 14.63 2.77 17.55
N LYS A 207 14.88 1.47 17.37
CA LYS A 207 15.77 0.68 18.22
C LYS A 207 16.76 -0.10 17.36
N ARG A 208 18.00 -0.18 17.83
CA ARG A 208 19.03 -1.06 17.24
C ARG A 208 18.50 -2.49 17.10
N PHE A 209 18.66 -3.10 15.93
CA PHE A 209 18.13 -4.43 15.61
C PHE A 209 16.62 -4.60 15.89
N GLY A 210 15.84 -3.53 15.73
CA GLY A 210 14.40 -3.54 16.02
C GLY A 210 14.06 -3.68 17.51
N GLY A 211 15.06 -3.61 18.40
CA GLY A 211 14.93 -3.94 19.82
C GLY A 211 15.09 -5.43 20.14
N ASN A 212 15.60 -6.22 19.20
CA ASN A 212 15.81 -7.67 19.34
C ASN A 212 17.31 -8.00 19.42
N THR A 213 17.65 -9.12 20.04
CA THR A 213 19.01 -9.66 19.95
C THR A 213 19.22 -10.37 18.62
N PRO A 214 20.47 -10.51 18.12
CA PRO A 214 20.75 -11.31 16.93
C PRO A 214 20.24 -12.76 17.04
N GLU A 215 20.26 -13.34 18.24
CA GLU A 215 19.75 -14.69 18.49
C GLU A 215 18.22 -14.76 18.36
N GLN A 216 17.49 -13.75 18.87
CA GLN A 216 16.04 -13.67 18.67
C GLN A 216 15.68 -13.54 17.18
N LEU A 217 16.42 -12.73 16.42
CA LEU A 217 16.21 -12.59 14.98
C LEU A 217 16.45 -13.90 14.23
N ARG A 218 17.51 -14.65 14.59
CA ARG A 218 17.80 -15.97 14.01
C ARG A 218 16.77 -17.03 14.40
N ASN A 219 16.20 -16.98 15.61
CA ASN A 219 15.22 -17.97 16.03
C ASN A 219 13.80 -17.66 15.54
N ALA A 220 13.51 -16.42 15.17
CA ALA A 220 12.23 -16.03 14.60
C ALA A 220 12.03 -16.64 13.19
N LYS A 221 10.77 -16.83 12.82
CA LYS A 221 10.33 -17.12 11.44
C LYS A 221 9.64 -15.92 10.79
N LEU A 222 9.07 -15.04 11.60
CA LEU A 222 8.36 -13.86 11.11
C LEU A 222 8.80 -12.60 11.88
N ILE A 223 9.27 -11.61 11.14
CA ILE A 223 9.69 -10.31 11.66
C ILE A 223 8.64 -9.29 11.23
N LEU A 224 7.97 -8.69 12.20
CA LEU A 224 6.82 -7.83 11.99
C LEU A 224 7.22 -6.37 12.18
N TRP A 225 7.09 -5.54 11.14
CA TRP A 225 7.29 -4.10 11.29
C TRP A 225 6.29 -3.51 12.29
N GLN A 226 6.72 -2.62 13.18
CA GLN A 226 5.86 -1.99 14.20
C GLN A 226 4.90 -0.93 13.64
N GLY A 227 4.22 -1.20 12.53
CA GLY A 227 3.12 -0.39 12.00
C GLY A 227 1.76 -1.02 12.29
N HIS A 228 0.71 -0.21 12.24
CA HIS A 228 -0.67 -0.64 12.45
C HIS A 228 -1.67 0.35 11.85
N CYS A 229 -2.88 -0.13 11.55
CA CYS A 229 -3.96 0.74 11.11
C CYS A 229 -4.68 1.39 12.30
N ALA A 230 -4.53 2.71 12.47
CA ALA A 230 -5.17 3.46 13.57
C ALA A 230 -6.71 3.39 13.60
N VAL A 231 -7.35 3.06 12.47
CA VAL A 231 -8.80 2.84 12.41
C VAL A 231 -9.15 1.51 13.08
N HIS A 232 -8.41 0.44 12.75
CA HIS A 232 -8.67 -0.90 13.26
C HIS A 232 -8.28 -1.07 14.74
N THR A 233 -7.41 -0.23 15.28
CA THR A 233 -7.10 -0.21 16.72
C THR A 233 -8.23 0.36 17.59
N ARG A 234 -9.30 0.90 16.98
CA ARG A 234 -10.47 1.37 17.71
C ARG A 234 -11.41 0.25 18.15
N PHE A 235 -11.26 -0.95 17.56
CA PHE A 235 -12.10 -2.10 17.91
C PHE A 235 -11.58 -2.78 19.18
N THR A 236 -12.52 -3.20 20.03
CA THR A 236 -12.23 -3.95 21.26
C THR A 236 -12.98 -5.27 21.24
N VAL A 237 -12.52 -6.25 22.01
CA VAL A 237 -13.19 -7.57 22.14
C VAL A 237 -14.64 -7.47 22.64
N LYS A 238 -15.04 -6.35 23.26
CA LYS A 238 -16.39 -6.15 23.81
C LYS A 238 -17.43 -5.67 22.79
N GLN A 239 -16.99 -5.19 21.62
CA GLN A 239 -17.87 -4.74 20.53
C GLN A 239 -18.25 -5.91 19.64
#